data_AF-A0AAV7JI98-F1
#
_entry.id   AF-A0AAV7JI98-F1
#
_cell.length_a   1.000
_cell.length_b   1.000
_cell.length_c   1.000
_cell.angle_alpha   90.00
_cell.angle_beta   90.00
_cell.angle_gamma   90.00
#
_symmetry.space_group_name_H-M   'P 1'
#
loop_
_entity.id
_entity.type
_entity.pdbx_description
1 polymer ?
#
loop_
_entity_poly.entity_id
_entity_poly.type
_entity_poly.pdbx_seq_one_letter_code
_entity_poly.pdbx_strand_id
1 'polypeptide(L)'
;MDFVDKLSALQAMLDLWRNKINSGRITMFSHLCSYVEDCEISISEALQNDIATHLQSLKDEFSRYFPETTKSKFNLVRNPFLAKIDDCIPDNHDAAQEDFIKLVNDSGAQTLFSRVDLPSFGVLCLEAIQ
;
A
#
# COMPACT_ATOMS: atom_id res chain seq x y z
N MET A 1 -8.72 6.80 -7.59
CA MET A 1 -7.53 7.21 -6.82
C MET A 1 -6.61 6.00 -6.74
N ASP A 2 -5.45 6.09 -7.36
CA ASP A 2 -4.49 4.99 -7.44
C ASP A 2 -3.84 4.72 -6.07
N PHE A 3 -3.23 3.55 -5.88
CA PHE A 3 -2.48 3.20 -4.68
C PHE A 3 -1.39 4.23 -4.38
N VAL A 4 -0.66 4.67 -5.40
CA VAL A 4 0.39 5.69 -5.25
C VAL A 4 -0.19 7.01 -4.74
N ASP A 5 -1.35 7.42 -5.28
CA ASP A 5 -2.02 8.64 -4.81
C ASP A 5 -2.44 8.52 -3.34
N LYS A 6 -2.95 7.35 -2.92
CA LYS A 6 -3.32 7.08 -1.52
C LYS A 6 -2.10 7.09 -0.59
N LEU A 7 -1.00 6.47 -1.03
CA LEU A 7 0.24 6.41 -0.27
C LEU A 7 0.85 7.80 -0.10
N SER A 8 0.91 8.59 -1.18
CA SER A 8 1.38 9.97 -1.12
C SER A 8 0.49 10.85 -0.24
N ALA A 9 -0.84 10.68 -0.31
CA ALA A 9 -1.77 11.38 0.58
C ALA A 9 -1.54 11.01 2.05
N LEU A 10 -1.32 9.72 2.35
CA LEU A 10 -1.02 9.27 3.71
C LEU A 10 0.29 9.86 4.23
N GLN A 11 1.37 9.83 3.43
CA GLN A 11 2.64 10.44 3.81
C GLN A 11 2.51 11.94 4.10
N ALA A 12 1.73 12.67 3.28
CA ALA A 12 1.42 14.07 3.52
C ALA A 12 0.57 14.30 4.79
N MET A 13 -0.35 13.38 5.10
CA MET A 13 -1.11 13.42 6.35
C MET A 13 -0.21 13.21 7.57
N LEU A 14 0.77 12.31 7.51
CA LEU A 14 1.74 12.10 8.58
C LEU A 14 2.57 13.37 8.84
N ASP A 15 3.04 14.05 7.79
CA ASP A 15 3.73 15.34 7.93
C ASP A 15 2.85 16.41 8.57
N LEU A 16 1.59 16.51 8.13
CA LEU A 16 0.62 17.44 8.69
C LEU A 16 0.39 17.17 10.18
N TRP A 17 0.23 15.90 10.57
CA TRP A 17 0.01 15.52 11.96
C TRP A 17 1.23 15.81 12.82
N ARG A 18 2.44 15.51 12.32
CA ARG A 18 3.69 15.82 13.01
C ARG A 18 3.82 17.33 13.27
N ASN A 19 3.55 18.17 12.27
CA ASN A 19 3.59 19.62 12.42
C ASN A 19 2.56 20.14 13.43
N LYS A 20 1.36 19.56 13.43
CA LYS A 20 0.32 19.92 14.39
C LYS A 20 0.70 19.52 15.83
N ILE A 21 1.27 18.32 16.02
CA ILE A 21 1.76 17.87 17.33
C ILE A 21 2.87 18.78 17.85
N ASN A 22 3.83 19.16 16.99
CA ASN A 22 4.87 20.14 17.35
C ASN A 22 4.31 21.52 17.71
N SER A 23 3.08 21.82 17.30
CA SER A 23 2.34 23.05 17.68
C SER A 23 1.39 22.83 18.86
N GLY A 24 1.48 21.69 19.55
CA GLY A 24 0.61 21.31 20.68
C GLY A 24 -0.81 20.89 20.30
N ARG A 25 -1.12 20.71 19.01
CA ARG A 25 -2.47 20.35 18.54
C ARG A 25 -2.60 18.84 18.34
N ILE A 26 -3.55 18.24 19.06
CA ILE A 26 -3.80 16.78 19.07
C ILE A 26 -5.12 16.36 18.43
N THR A 27 -5.79 17.28 17.72
CA THR A 27 -7.14 17.09 17.18
C THR A 27 -7.27 15.94 16.17
N MET A 28 -6.16 15.41 15.65
CA MET A 28 -6.14 14.23 14.78
C MET A 28 -6.34 12.91 15.55
N PHE A 29 -6.08 12.92 16.85
CA PHE A 29 -6.25 11.77 17.73
C PHE A 29 -7.48 11.99 18.60
N SER A 30 -8.67 11.69 18.05
CA SER A 30 -9.96 11.95 18.72
C SER A 30 -10.01 11.37 20.14
N HIS A 31 -9.60 10.13 20.33
CA HIS A 31 -9.58 9.48 21.64
C HIS A 31 -8.63 10.15 22.64
N LEU A 32 -7.45 10.58 22.19
CA LEU A 32 -6.50 11.29 23.03
C LEU A 32 -7.03 12.69 23.38
N CYS A 33 -7.66 13.37 22.43
CA CYS A 33 -8.26 14.69 22.63
C CYS A 33 -9.38 14.60 23.67
N SER A 34 -10.32 13.66 23.52
CA SER A 34 -11.38 13.42 24.50
C SER A 34 -10.82 13.07 25.87
N TYR A 35 -9.80 12.22 25.96
CA TYR A 35 -9.19 11.88 27.24
C TYR A 35 -8.54 13.07 27.94
N VAL A 36 -7.86 13.93 27.19
CA VAL A 36 -7.22 15.15 27.70
C VAL A 36 -8.26 16.14 28.21
N GLU A 37 -9.37 16.29 27.47
CA GLU A 37 -10.51 17.13 27.85
C GLU A 37 -11.24 16.59 29.09
N ASP A 38 -11.58 15.30 29.10
CA ASP A 38 -12.31 14.62 30.19
C ASP A 38 -11.52 14.64 31.51
N CYS A 39 -10.19 14.55 31.44
CA CYS A 39 -9.32 14.54 32.60
C CYS A 39 -8.79 15.94 32.97
N GLU A 40 -9.11 16.99 32.20
CA GLU A 40 -8.56 18.35 32.32
C GLU A 40 -7.02 18.40 32.41
N ILE A 41 -6.34 17.48 31.71
CA ILE A 41 -4.87 17.40 31.68
C ILE A 41 -4.30 18.12 30.46
N SER A 42 -2.97 18.24 30.41
CA SER A 42 -2.25 18.65 29.21
C SER A 42 -1.23 17.58 28.83
N ILE A 43 -0.85 17.55 27.56
CA ILE A 43 0.13 16.58 27.06
C ILE A 43 1.52 17.11 27.32
N SER A 44 2.34 16.32 28.01
CA SER A 44 3.73 16.64 28.29
C SER A 44 4.56 16.77 27.00
N GLU A 45 5.61 17.60 27.04
CA GLU A 45 6.54 17.73 25.91
C GLU A 45 7.19 16.38 25.54
N ALA A 46 7.43 15.51 26.52
CA ALA A 46 7.95 14.16 26.28
C ALA A 46 6.99 13.34 25.40
N LEU A 47 5.70 13.30 25.74
CA LEU A 47 4.71 12.57 24.96
C LEU A 47 4.51 13.20 23.56
N GLN A 48 4.58 14.53 23.44
CA GLN A 48 4.55 15.19 22.14
C GLN A 48 5.73 14.75 21.26
N ASN A 49 6.95 14.71 21.81
CA ASN A 49 8.14 14.26 21.11
C ASN A 49 8.06 12.79 20.72
N ASP A 50 7.51 11.93 21.58
CA ASP A 50 7.32 10.51 21.29
C ASP A 50 6.37 10.31 20.10
N ILE A 51 5.23 11.02 20.10
CA ILE A 51 4.27 10.99 18.99
C ILE A 51 4.92 11.51 17.70
N ALA A 52 5.60 12.64 17.76
CA ALA A 52 6.25 13.24 16.59
C ALA A 52 7.34 12.32 16.00
N THR A 53 8.10 11.64 16.87
CA THR A 53 9.13 10.67 16.47
C THR A 53 8.49 9.46 15.83
N HIS A 54 7.43 8.91 16.42
CA HIS A 54 6.72 7.76 15.87
C HIS A 54 6.13 8.05 14.48
N LEU A 55 5.51 9.22 14.30
CA LEU A 55 4.98 9.64 13.00
C LEU A 55 6.07 9.73 11.93
N GLN A 56 7.27 10.20 12.30
CA GLN A 56 8.41 10.23 11.39
C GLN A 56 8.89 8.82 11.04
N SER A 57 9.09 7.95 12.05
CA SER A 57 9.51 6.57 11.81
C SER A 57 8.52 5.81 10.93
N LEU A 58 7.21 6.01 11.12
CA LEU A 58 6.19 5.40 10.28
C LEU A 58 6.31 5.86 8.83
N LYS A 59 6.53 7.16 8.59
CA LYS A 59 6.76 7.70 7.23
C LYS A 59 8.04 7.15 6.60
N ASP A 60 9.11 7.00 7.38
CA ASP A 60 10.38 6.46 6.92
C ASP A 60 10.21 4.98 6.51
N GLU A 61 9.48 4.20 7.30
CA GLU A 61 9.14 2.82 6.95
C GLU A 61 8.28 2.76 5.68
N PHE A 62 7.28 3.62 5.50
CA PHE A 62 6.55 3.68 4.22
C PHE A 62 7.48 3.98 3.05
N SER A 63 8.45 4.87 3.22
CA SER A 63 9.43 5.19 2.16
C SER A 63 10.38 4.01 1.90
N ARG A 64 10.71 3.24 2.93
CA ARG A 64 11.53 2.03 2.84
C ARG A 64 10.80 0.87 2.16
N TYR A 65 9.54 0.63 2.50
CA TYR A 65 8.72 -0.43 1.89
C TYR A 65 8.34 -0.09 0.45
N PHE A 66 8.20 1.20 0.13
CA PHE A 66 7.80 1.67 -1.19
C PHE A 66 8.84 2.67 -1.77
N PRO A 67 10.09 2.22 -2.03
CA PRO A 67 11.21 3.09 -2.40
C PRO A 67 11.06 3.72 -3.79
N GLU A 68 10.24 3.12 -4.65
CA GLU A 68 9.91 3.64 -5.96
C GLU A 68 8.40 3.76 -6.15
N THR A 69 7.84 4.91 -5.76
CA THR A 69 6.49 5.34 -6.15
C THR A 69 6.40 5.71 -7.64
N THR A 70 7.10 4.99 -8.52
CA THR A 70 6.79 5.01 -9.94
C THR A 70 5.42 4.34 -10.10
N LYS A 71 4.43 5.11 -10.54
CA LYS A 71 3.06 4.66 -10.90
C LYS A 71 3.01 3.36 -11.74
N SER A 72 4.13 2.99 -12.37
CA SER A 72 4.32 1.77 -13.16
C SER A 72 4.62 0.50 -12.35
N LYS A 73 5.30 0.60 -11.19
CA LYS A 73 5.76 -0.58 -10.41
C LYS A 73 4.71 -1.13 -9.45
N PHE A 74 3.76 -0.31 -9.00
CA PHE A 74 2.67 -0.73 -8.11
C PHE A 74 1.34 -1.01 -8.80
N ASN A 75 1.37 -1.27 -10.12
CA ASN A 75 0.28 -1.99 -10.76
C ASN A 75 0.26 -3.41 -10.19
N LEU A 76 -0.34 -3.58 -9.00
CA LEU A 76 -0.55 -4.86 -8.32
C LEU A 76 -1.29 -5.86 -9.23
N VAL A 77 -1.96 -5.34 -10.25
CA VAL A 77 -2.55 -6.11 -11.33
C VAL A 77 -1.88 -5.65 -12.62
N ARG A 78 -1.01 -6.51 -13.18
CA ARG A 78 -0.44 -6.34 -14.52
C ARG A 78 -1.15 -7.30 -15.46
N ASN A 79 -1.27 -6.92 -16.73
CA ASN A 79 -1.71 -7.84 -17.76
C ASN A 79 -0.68 -9.01 -17.83
N PRO A 80 -1.07 -10.24 -17.46
CA PRO A 80 -0.13 -11.35 -17.40
C PRO A 80 0.39 -11.72 -18.80
N PHE A 81 -0.37 -11.46 -19.86
CA PHE A 81 -0.01 -11.80 -21.24
C PHE A 81 0.97 -10.84 -21.90
N LEU A 82 1.24 -9.68 -21.29
CA LEU A 82 2.21 -8.69 -21.79
C LEU A 82 3.43 -8.54 -20.87
N ALA A 83 3.41 -9.18 -19.71
CA ALA A 83 4.48 -9.06 -18.72
C ALA A 83 5.56 -10.12 -18.95
N LYS A 84 6.81 -9.77 -18.64
CA LYS A 84 7.91 -10.75 -18.62
C LYS A 84 7.89 -11.49 -17.29
N ILE A 85 8.23 -12.78 -17.33
CA ILE A 85 8.31 -13.65 -16.14
C ILE A 85 9.23 -13.03 -15.08
N ASP A 86 10.42 -12.59 -15.48
CA ASP A 86 11.43 -12.00 -14.61
C ASP A 86 10.96 -10.69 -13.92
N ASP A 87 9.99 -10.00 -14.53
CA ASP A 87 9.41 -8.76 -13.99
C ASP A 87 8.23 -9.02 -13.03
N CYS A 88 7.77 -10.27 -12.93
CA CYS A 88 6.54 -10.67 -12.23
C CYS A 88 6.77 -11.70 -11.12
N ILE A 89 7.71 -12.63 -11.30
CA ILE A 89 7.92 -13.75 -10.39
C ILE A 89 9.41 -13.89 -10.10
N PRO A 90 9.84 -13.78 -8.83
CA PRO A 90 11.24 -13.96 -8.45
C PRO A 90 11.81 -15.32 -8.88
N ASP A 91 13.10 -15.35 -9.23
CA ASP A 91 13.84 -16.54 -9.70
C ASP A 91 13.86 -17.72 -8.72
N ASN A 92 13.48 -17.52 -7.45
CA ASN A 92 13.43 -18.57 -6.44
C ASN A 92 12.05 -19.24 -6.29
N HIS A 93 11.13 -19.01 -7.24
CA HIS A 93 9.76 -19.53 -7.22
C HIS A 93 9.41 -20.32 -8.50
N ASP A 94 10.15 -21.42 -8.74
CA ASP A 94 10.03 -22.27 -9.94
C ASP A 94 8.57 -22.68 -10.27
N ALA A 95 7.82 -23.17 -9.27
CA ALA A 95 6.43 -23.60 -9.47
C ALA A 95 5.52 -22.45 -9.96
N ALA A 96 5.72 -21.25 -9.44
CA ALA A 96 4.95 -20.08 -9.86
C ALA A 96 5.36 -19.62 -11.28
N GLN A 97 6.64 -19.73 -11.63
CA GLN A 97 7.11 -19.45 -12.99
C GLN A 97 6.51 -20.43 -14.00
N GLU A 98 6.46 -21.73 -13.69
CA GLU A 98 5.83 -22.74 -14.54
C GLU A 98 4.34 -22.48 -14.75
N ASP A 99 3.60 -22.15 -13.68
CA ASP A 99 2.16 -21.86 -13.78
C ASP A 99 1.88 -20.57 -14.55
N PHE A 100 2.74 -19.56 -14.40
CA PHE A 100 2.67 -18.35 -15.21
C PHE A 100 2.92 -18.63 -16.69
N ILE A 101 3.90 -19.49 -17.03
CA ILE A 101 4.15 -19.91 -18.41
C ILE A 101 2.92 -20.60 -19.00
N LYS A 102 2.29 -21.52 -18.26
CA LYS A 102 1.05 -22.19 -18.70
C LYS A 102 -0.06 -21.17 -18.95
N LEU A 103 -0.26 -20.24 -18.01
CA LEU A 103 -1.28 -19.21 -18.10
C LEU A 103 -1.08 -18.31 -19.32
N VAL A 104 0.13 -17.80 -19.57
CA VAL A 104 0.41 -16.90 -20.69
C VAL A 104 0.21 -17.59 -22.05
N ASN A 105 0.46 -18.89 -22.13
CA ASN A 105 0.27 -19.69 -23.35
C ASN A 105 -1.16 -20.24 -23.50
N ASP A 106 -2.05 -20.02 -22.53
CA ASP A 106 -3.44 -20.44 -22.61
C ASP A 106 -4.27 -19.45 -23.45
N SER A 107 -4.58 -19.85 -24.68
CA SER A 107 -5.43 -19.07 -25.60
C SER A 107 -6.87 -18.85 -25.08
N GLY A 108 -7.39 -19.76 -24.26
CA GLY A 108 -8.68 -19.63 -23.60
C GLY A 108 -8.63 -18.56 -22.52
N ALA A 109 -7.57 -18.54 -21.72
CA ALA A 109 -7.31 -17.50 -20.73
C ALA A 109 -7.10 -16.12 -21.40
N GLN A 110 -6.37 -16.04 -22.52
CA GLN A 110 -6.24 -14.81 -23.32
C GLN A 110 -7.59 -14.29 -23.84
N THR A 111 -8.43 -15.21 -24.33
CA THR A 111 -9.77 -14.88 -24.81
C THR A 111 -10.66 -14.40 -23.66
N LEU A 112 -10.60 -15.05 -22.50
CA LEU A 112 -11.33 -14.64 -21.30
C LEU A 112 -10.88 -13.25 -20.85
N PHE A 113 -9.57 -13.00 -20.81
CA PHE A 113 -8.99 -11.70 -20.46
C PHE A 113 -9.45 -10.57 -21.38
N SER A 114 -9.64 -10.84 -22.67
CA SER A 114 -10.17 -9.84 -23.61
C SER A 114 -11.63 -9.44 -23.34
N ARG A 115 -12.35 -10.24 -22.54
CA ARG A 115 -13.79 -10.09 -22.25
C ARG A 115 -14.08 -9.50 -20.88
N VAL A 116 -13.12 -9.51 -19.96
CA VAL A 116 -13.30 -9.02 -18.58
C VAL A 116 -12.21 -8.00 -18.24
N ASP A 117 -12.48 -7.13 -17.26
CA ASP A 117 -11.43 -6.25 -16.74
C ASP A 117 -10.38 -7.04 -15.94
N LEU A 118 -9.19 -6.45 -15.82
CA LEU A 118 -8.01 -7.06 -15.22
C LEU A 118 -8.22 -7.50 -13.74
N PRO A 119 -8.88 -6.72 -12.86
CA PRO A 119 -9.30 -7.20 -11.55
C PRO A 119 -10.24 -8.41 -11.57
N SER A 120 -11.28 -8.39 -12.42
CA SER A 120 -12.24 -9.50 -12.55
C SER A 120 -11.57 -10.78 -13.06
N PHE A 121 -10.62 -10.66 -13.98
CA PHE A 121 -9.82 -11.80 -14.45
C PHE A 121 -9.02 -12.46 -13.31
N GLY A 122 -8.38 -11.65 -12.45
CA GLY A 122 -7.61 -12.16 -11.31
C GLY A 122 -8.44 -12.99 -10.34
N VAL A 123 -9.70 -12.60 -10.10
CA VAL A 123 -10.63 -13.37 -9.27
C VAL A 123 -10.98 -14.71 -9.92
N LEU A 124 -11.30 -14.73 -11.22
CA LEU A 124 -11.63 -15.95 -11.96
C LEU A 124 -10.47 -16.96 -11.98
N CYS A 125 -9.23 -16.48 -12.09
CA CYS A 125 -8.05 -17.35 -12.01
C CYS A 125 -7.86 -17.97 -10.61
N LEU A 126 -8.19 -17.26 -9.53
CA LEU A 126 -8.10 -17.79 -8.17
C LEU A 126 -9.18 -18.85 -7.90
N GLU A 127 -10.40 -18.64 -8.40
CA GLU A 127 -11.49 -19.61 -8.28
C GLU A 127 -11.24 -20.91 -9.06
N ALA A 128 -10.43 -20.87 -10.12
CA ALA A 128 -10.06 -22.04 -10.91
C ALA A 128 -9.00 -22.95 -10.24
N ILE A 129 -8.42 -22.54 -9.11
CA ILE A 129 -7.36 -23.27 -8.39
C ILE A 129 -7.92 -24.02 -7.14
N GLN A 130 -9.23 -23.93 -6.86
CA GLN A 130 -9.93 -24.72 -5.83
C GLN A 130 -10.58 -25.98 -6.39
#